data_AF-A0A2G9RK86-F1
#
_entry.id   AF-A0A2G9RK86-F1
#
_cell.length_a   1.000
_cell.length_b   1.000
_cell.length_c   1.000
_cell.angle_alpha   90.00
_cell.angle_beta   90.00
_cell.angle_gamma   90.00
#
_symmetry.space_group_name_H-M   'P 1'
#
loop_
_entity.id
_entity.type
_entity.pdbx_description
1 polymer ?
#
loop_
_entity_poly.entity_id
_entity_poly.type
_entity_poly.pdbx_seq_one_letter_code
_entity_poly.pdbx_strand_id
1 'polypeptide(L)'
;MYQTCTEFGYFQSSDSTSQPFSGFPLSYHIQQCADIYGSEFNLSMVSAAVQQTNENYGGLNIHSSRIVFPNGLIDPWHALGITRSLSADVVAIPMQGWY
;
A
#
# COMPACT_ATOMS: atom_id res chain seq x y z
N MET A 1 -12.15 -5.23 -0.39
CA MET A 1 -12.83 -3.98 -0.81
C MET A 1 -13.05 -3.06 0.39
N TYR A 2 -13.82 -3.48 1.41
CA TYR A 2 -14.04 -2.64 2.61
C TYR A 2 -12.76 -2.09 3.25
N GLN A 3 -11.81 -2.96 3.65
CA GLN A 3 -10.54 -2.51 4.25
C GLN A 3 -9.71 -1.58 3.35
N THR A 4 -9.79 -1.73 2.02
CA THR A 4 -9.14 -0.80 1.09
C THR A 4 -9.77 0.58 1.15
N CYS A 5 -11.09 0.66 1.35
CA CYS A 5 -11.85 1.90 1.47
C CYS A 5 -11.84 2.50 2.89
N THR A 6 -11.44 1.74 3.92
CA THR A 6 -11.52 2.21 5.32
C THR A 6 -10.22 2.17 6.10
N GLU A 7 -9.16 1.60 5.53
CA GLU A 7 -7.88 1.45 6.23
C GLU A 7 -6.70 1.69 5.27
N PHE A 8 -6.54 0.84 4.26
CA PHE A 8 -5.23 0.71 3.60
C PHE A 8 -5.07 1.46 2.27
N GLY A 9 -6.15 1.73 1.53
CA GLY A 9 -6.09 2.51 0.29
C GLY A 9 -5.17 1.99 -0.83
N TYR A 10 -4.83 0.69 -0.84
CA TYR A 10 -3.89 0.08 -1.80
C TYR A 10 -4.51 -0.14 -3.20
N PHE A 11 -4.93 0.92 -3.87
CA PHE A 11 -5.52 0.84 -5.21
C PHE A 11 -4.45 0.66 -6.30
N GLN A 12 -4.64 -0.29 -7.23
CA GLN A 12 -3.83 -0.42 -8.43
C GLN A 12 -4.46 0.45 -9.52
N SER A 13 -4.02 1.70 -9.62
CA SER A 13 -4.60 2.63 -10.59
C SER A 13 -3.78 2.76 -11.88
N SER A 14 -4.44 3.22 -12.95
CA SER A 14 -3.82 3.51 -14.24
C SER A 14 -3.45 4.99 -14.40
N ASP A 15 -3.24 5.73 -13.30
CA ASP A 15 -2.97 7.19 -13.37
C ASP A 15 -1.55 7.50 -13.88
N SER A 16 -0.61 6.57 -13.75
CA SER A 16 0.77 6.73 -14.24
C SER A 16 0.86 6.54 -15.75
N THR A 17 1.70 7.34 -16.40
CA THR A 17 2.08 7.17 -17.82
C THR A 17 3.17 6.11 -18.03
N SER A 18 3.79 5.61 -16.95
CA SER A 18 4.89 4.63 -16.99
C SER A 18 4.38 3.19 -16.78
N GLN A 19 3.30 2.83 -17.45
CA GLN A 19 2.69 1.50 -17.40
C GLN A 19 1.77 1.29 -18.62
N PRO A 20 1.47 0.04 -19.04
CA PRO A 20 0.79 -0.23 -20.32
C PRO A 20 -0.75 -0.26 -20.27
N PHE A 21 -1.35 -0.13 -19.09
CA PHE A 21 -2.80 -0.29 -18.85
C PHE A 21 -3.56 1.04 -18.82
N SER A 22 -4.88 0.98 -18.98
CA SER A 22 -5.78 2.15 -18.94
C SER A 22 -7.19 1.78 -18.48
N GLY A 23 -7.99 2.79 -18.10
CA GLY A 23 -9.42 2.64 -17.81
C GLY A 23 -9.80 2.47 -16.34
N PHE A 24 -8.83 2.55 -15.42
CA PHE A 24 -9.07 2.42 -13.98
C PHE A 24 -8.23 3.44 -13.18
N PRO A 25 -8.50 4.76 -13.33
CA PRO A 25 -7.85 5.78 -12.52
C PRO A 25 -8.26 5.66 -11.04
N LEU A 26 -7.55 6.31 -10.12
CA LEU A 26 -7.89 6.29 -8.69
C LEU A 26 -9.35 6.70 -8.43
N SER A 27 -9.87 7.68 -9.19
CA SER A 27 -11.25 8.14 -9.08
C SER A 27 -12.28 7.02 -9.32
N TYR A 28 -11.98 6.07 -10.21
CA TYR A 28 -12.82 4.90 -10.42
C TYR A 28 -12.95 4.08 -9.12
N HIS A 29 -11.84 3.82 -8.43
CA HIS A 29 -11.86 3.05 -7.18
C HIS A 29 -12.53 3.80 -6.02
N ILE A 30 -12.31 5.11 -5.90
CA ILE A 30 -13.02 5.91 -4.90
C ILE A 30 -14.52 5.91 -5.15
N GLN A 31 -14.95 5.98 -6.42
CA GLN A 31 -16.36 5.86 -6.77
C GLN A 31 -16.92 4.49 -6.37
N GLN A 32 -16.17 3.40 -6.59
CA GLN A 32 -16.57 2.07 -6.12
C GLN A 32 -16.75 2.01 -4.60
N CYS A 33 -15.87 2.65 -3.83
CA CYS A 33 -16.03 2.74 -2.37
C CYS A 33 -17.36 3.43 -2.01
N ALA A 34 -17.66 4.55 -2.66
CA ALA A 34 -18.89 5.29 -2.44
C ALA A 34 -20.16 4.52 -2.85
N ASP A 35 -20.13 3.87 -4.01
CA ASP A 35 -21.27 3.13 -4.56
C ASP A 35 -21.64 1.91 -3.70
N ILE A 36 -20.64 1.25 -3.10
CA ILE A 36 -20.82 0.02 -2.33
C ILE A 36 -21.18 0.32 -0.88
N TYR A 37 -20.52 1.31 -0.26
CA TYR A 37 -20.58 1.52 1.18
C TYR A 37 -21.25 2.81 1.62
N GLY A 38 -21.50 3.76 0.70
CA GLY A 38 -22.15 5.04 0.99
C GLY A 38 -21.29 6.24 0.56
N SER A 39 -21.93 7.38 0.31
CA SER A 39 -21.26 8.59 -0.22
C SER A 39 -20.23 9.20 0.74
N GLU A 40 -20.26 8.81 2.02
CA GLU A 40 -19.26 9.16 3.02
C GLU A 40 -17.90 8.49 2.76
N PHE A 41 -17.85 7.37 2.02
CA PHE A 41 -16.62 6.68 1.61
C PHE A 41 -15.95 7.36 0.40
N ASN A 42 -15.82 8.69 0.47
CA ASN A 42 -15.19 9.53 -0.54
C ASN A 42 -13.67 9.66 -0.32
N LEU A 43 -12.98 10.33 -1.25
CA LEU A 43 -11.52 10.49 -1.23
C LEU A 43 -11.01 11.05 0.11
N SER A 44 -11.68 12.04 0.70
CA SER A 44 -11.25 12.64 1.96
C SER A 44 -11.28 11.63 3.11
N MET A 45 -12.34 10.82 3.19
CA MET A 45 -12.47 9.80 4.23
C MET A 45 -11.44 8.70 4.05
N VAL A 46 -11.29 8.18 2.82
CA VAL A 46 -10.30 7.14 2.49
C VAL A 46 -8.89 7.62 2.79
N SER A 47 -8.53 8.85 2.40
CA SER A 47 -7.20 9.42 2.68
C SER A 47 -6.94 9.58 4.18
N ALA A 48 -7.92 10.01 4.96
CA ALA A 48 -7.79 10.12 6.41
C ALA A 48 -7.60 8.74 7.08
N ALA A 49 -8.33 7.73 6.61
CA ALA A 49 -8.16 6.34 7.06
C ALA A 49 -6.77 5.78 6.74
N VAL A 50 -6.25 6.04 5.54
CA VAL A 50 -4.88 5.66 5.14
C VAL A 50 -3.84 6.33 6.02
N GLN A 51 -4.01 7.62 6.30
CA GLN A 51 -3.14 8.34 7.21
C GLN A 51 -3.15 7.71 8.60
N GLN A 52 -4.35 7.48 9.18
CA GLN A 52 -4.50 6.88 10.50
C GLN A 52 -3.84 5.49 10.57
N THR A 53 -4.02 4.67 9.54
CA THR A 53 -3.40 3.35 9.44
C THR A 53 -1.88 3.44 9.42
N ASN A 54 -1.31 4.36 8.63
CA ASN A 54 0.13 4.59 8.59
C ASN A 54 0.69 5.12 9.92
N GLU A 55 -0.04 5.99 10.62
CA GLU A 55 0.34 6.49 11.95
C GLU A 55 0.31 5.36 13.00
N ASN A 56 -0.71 4.50 12.96
CA ASN A 56 -0.87 3.40 13.90
C ASN A 56 0.22 2.32 13.73
N TYR A 57 0.57 1.97 12.48
CA TYR A 57 1.54 0.91 12.19
C TYR A 57 2.97 1.41 11.89
N GLY A 58 3.17 2.72 11.74
CA GLY A 58 4.46 3.35 11.44
C GLY A 58 4.84 3.38 9.95
N GLY A 59 3.98 2.93 9.05
CA GLY A 59 4.24 2.90 7.61
C GLY A 59 5.57 2.24 7.25
N LEU A 60 6.40 2.91 6.46
CA LEU A 60 7.75 2.43 6.11
C LEU A 60 8.81 2.68 7.20
N ASN A 61 8.44 3.34 8.31
CA ASN A 61 9.32 3.63 9.44
C ASN A 61 8.77 3.00 10.72
N ILE A 62 8.57 1.68 10.68
CA ILE A 62 8.05 0.90 11.80
C ILE A 62 9.06 0.87 12.96
N HIS A 63 8.57 1.16 14.18
CA HIS A 63 9.36 1.12 15.41
C HIS A 63 9.03 -0.15 16.20
N SER A 64 9.66 -1.26 15.83
CA SER A 64 9.45 -2.56 16.47
C SER A 64 10.77 -3.34 16.59
N SER A 65 10.73 -4.58 17.08
CA SER A 65 11.91 -5.44 17.25
C SER A 65 11.60 -6.90 16.91
N ARG A 66 12.63 -7.65 16.50
CA ARG A 66 12.57 -9.07 16.14
C ARG A 66 11.65 -9.33 14.94
N ILE A 67 11.80 -8.53 13.89
CA ILE A 67 11.04 -8.66 12.64
C ILE A 67 11.99 -8.87 11.47
N VAL A 68 11.65 -9.81 10.60
CA VAL A 68 12.33 -10.02 9.32
C VAL A 68 11.34 -9.71 8.19
N PHE A 69 11.74 -8.86 7.25
CA PHE A 69 10.98 -8.48 6.05
C PHE A 69 11.60 -9.11 4.79
N PRO A 70 11.20 -10.34 4.42
CA PRO A 70 11.61 -10.95 3.17
C PRO A 70 10.83 -10.34 2.00
N ASN A 71 11.53 -9.88 0.97
CA ASN A 71 10.93 -9.32 -0.24
C ASN A 71 11.61 -9.87 -1.49
N GLY A 72 10.85 -10.41 -2.43
CA GLY A 72 11.38 -10.79 -3.75
C GLY A 72 11.43 -9.58 -4.68
N LEU A 73 12.56 -9.32 -5.33
CA LEU A 73 12.70 -8.13 -6.19
C LEU A 73 11.88 -8.19 -7.50
N ILE A 74 11.38 -9.38 -7.88
CA ILE A 74 10.45 -9.55 -9.01
C ILE A 74 9.00 -9.31 -8.59
N ASP A 75 8.66 -9.51 -7.32
CA ASP A 75 7.30 -9.29 -6.82
C ASP A 75 7.00 -7.79 -6.77
N PRO A 76 6.06 -7.24 -7.55
CA PRO A 76 5.79 -5.80 -7.56
C PRO A 76 5.41 -5.23 -6.19
N TRP A 77 4.92 -6.07 -5.27
CA TRP A 77 4.59 -5.65 -3.91
C TRP A 77 5.81 -5.27 -3.06
N HIS A 78 7.03 -5.66 -3.45
CA HIS A 78 8.24 -5.28 -2.71
C HIS A 78 8.41 -3.76 -2.59
N ALA A 79 7.89 -3.00 -3.56
CA ALA A 79 7.94 -1.54 -3.57
C ALA A 79 7.16 -0.92 -2.39
N LEU A 80 6.19 -1.64 -1.83
CA LEU A 80 5.38 -1.22 -0.68
C LEU A 80 5.88 -1.81 0.65
N GLY A 81 6.96 -2.60 0.63
CA GLY A 81 7.54 -3.25 1.80
C GLY A 81 8.83 -2.60 2.31
N ILE A 82 9.33 -3.08 3.45
CA ILE A 82 10.65 -2.72 3.98
C ILE A 82 11.72 -3.53 3.25
N THR A 83 12.46 -2.88 2.35
CA THR A 83 13.52 -3.51 1.52
C THR A 83 14.94 -3.21 2.02
N ARG A 84 15.07 -2.41 3.09
CA ARG A 84 16.32 -2.08 3.77
C ARG A 84 16.14 -2.23 5.27
N SER A 85 17.12 -2.83 5.95
CA SER A 85 17.07 -3.00 7.41
C SER A 85 16.98 -1.64 8.11
N LEU A 86 16.06 -1.52 9.06
CA LEU A 86 15.84 -0.29 9.83
C LEU A 86 16.68 -0.27 11.11
N SER A 87 17.01 -1.45 11.65
CA SER A 87 17.87 -1.63 12.82
C SER A 87 18.49 -3.04 12.80
N ALA A 88 19.30 -3.36 13.83
CA ALA A 88 19.81 -4.72 14.01
C ALA A 88 18.70 -5.76 14.27
N ASP A 89 17.56 -5.33 14.82
CA ASP A 89 16.43 -6.19 15.17
C ASP A 89 15.27 -6.14 14.16
N VAL A 90 15.36 -5.25 13.16
CA VAL A 90 14.37 -5.11 12.07
C VAL A 90 15.10 -5.21 10.75
N VAL A 91 15.17 -6.43 10.24
CA VAL A 91 16.06 -6.82 9.14
C VAL A 91 15.25 -7.00 7.86
N ALA A 92 15.71 -6.41 6.75
CA ALA A 92 15.17 -6.68 5.43
C ALA A 92 16.02 -7.72 4.70
N ILE A 93 15.36 -8.63 3.98
CA ILE A 93 16.01 -9.63 3.12
C ILE A 93 15.48 -9.47 1.70
N PRO A 94 16.10 -8.61 0.86
CA PRO A 94 15.78 -8.54 -0.55
C PRO A 94 16.36 -9.78 -1.27
N MET A 95 15.51 -10.50 -1.99
CA MET A 95 15.87 -11.69 -2.75
C MET A 95 15.88 -11.36 -4.24
N GLN A 96 17.06 -11.44 -4.87
CA GLN A 96 17.16 -11.37 -6.32
C GLN A 96 16.42 -12.58 -6.92
N GLY A 97 15.61 -12.34 -7.95
CA GLY A 97 15.08 -13.43 -8.75
C GLY A 97 16.18 -14.07 -9.59
N TRP A 98 15.95 -15.32 -10.01
CA TRP A 98 16.84 -16.01 -10.95
C TRP A 98 16.52 -15.52 -12.36
N TYR A 99 17.48 -14.83 -12.98
CA TYR A 99 17.58 -14.59 -14.41
C TYR A 99 19.02 -14.87 -14.86
#